data_AF-A0A2E2C900-F1
#
_entry.id   AF-A0A2E2C900-F1
#
_cell.length_a   1.000
_cell.length_b   1.000
_cell.length_c   1.000
_cell.angle_alpha   90.00
_cell.angle_beta   90.00
_cell.angle_gamma   90.00
#
_symmetry.space_group_name_H-M   'P 1'
#
loop_
_entity.id
_entity.type
_entity.pdbx_description
1 polymer ?
#
loop_
_entity_poly.entity_id
_entity_poly.type
_entity_poly.pdbx_seq_one_letter_code
_entity_poly.pdbx_strand_id
1 'polypeptide(L)'
;MPLNIDEKIRRFRFYVETRQIGLAECLGRHFEDKDDETPFKQSGFVILSIASAYFEMIQQFIDGEESAREENNGTFRSFSWDFFKRGFKDVYPGQQWTDDAIRKIYKIVRCGMYHGGMPKMGCHLSRDFKPGIHLCRGEIHINPAALVREIHEHFNNYIDSLKVDAKKQANFVAMCEIMGFDDDVVSGTHCDTPGGTIFTTTTSNPHAPGDEPMSWHVETEEV
;
A
#
# COMPACT_ATOMS: atom_id res chain seq x y z
N MET A 1 7.46 -26.67 -15.78
CA MET A 1 8.86 -26.61 -15.34
C MET A 1 8.91 -25.60 -14.21
N PRO A 2 9.45 -25.93 -13.04
CA PRO A 2 9.53 -24.96 -11.93
C PRO A 2 10.35 -23.74 -12.36
N LEU A 3 9.94 -22.56 -11.94
CA LEU A 3 10.63 -21.31 -12.26
C LEU A 3 11.99 -21.29 -11.55
N ASN A 4 13.02 -20.80 -12.24
CA ASN A 4 14.28 -20.49 -11.58
C ASN A 4 14.11 -19.26 -10.67
N ILE A 5 15.09 -19.05 -9.78
CA ILE A 5 15.02 -17.95 -8.81
C ILE A 5 14.89 -16.58 -9.48
N ASP A 6 15.64 -16.31 -10.55
CA ASP A 6 15.61 -15.00 -11.22
C ASP A 6 14.23 -14.69 -11.80
N GLU A 7 13.57 -15.71 -12.35
CA GLU A 7 12.20 -15.60 -12.87
C GLU A 7 11.18 -15.39 -11.74
N LYS A 8 11.33 -16.08 -10.60
CA LYS A 8 10.50 -15.84 -9.41
C LYS A 8 10.67 -14.39 -8.90
N ILE A 9 11.92 -13.92 -8.77
CA ILE A 9 12.23 -12.55 -8.36
C ILE A 9 11.62 -11.54 -9.33
N ARG A 10 11.77 -11.77 -10.64
CA ARG A 10 11.21 -10.89 -11.69
C ARG A 10 9.69 -10.80 -11.59
N ARG A 11 9.00 -11.93 -11.42
CA ARG A 11 7.53 -11.97 -11.27
C ARG A 11 7.06 -11.30 -10.00
N PHE A 12 7.73 -11.57 -8.88
CA PHE A 12 7.42 -10.94 -7.60
C PHE A 12 7.59 -9.42 -7.65
N ARG A 13 8.74 -8.96 -8.19
CA ARG A 13 9.00 -7.53 -8.44
C ARG A 13 7.89 -6.93 -9.29
N PHE A 14 7.59 -7.53 -10.44
CA PHE A 14 6.53 -7.06 -11.33
C PHE A 14 5.18 -6.98 -10.62
N TYR A 15 4.79 -8.01 -9.85
CA TYR A 15 3.54 -8.03 -9.12
C TYR A 15 3.45 -6.88 -8.11
N VAL A 16 4.46 -6.73 -7.25
CA VAL A 16 4.47 -5.70 -6.19
C VAL A 16 4.52 -4.30 -6.80
N GLU A 17 5.38 -4.08 -7.79
CA GLU A 17 5.51 -2.78 -8.48
C GLU A 17 4.24 -2.41 -9.25
N THR A 18 3.58 -3.36 -9.93
CA THR A 18 2.40 -3.01 -10.75
C THR A 18 1.11 -2.93 -9.97
N ARG A 19 0.95 -3.73 -8.89
CA ARG A 19 -0.32 -3.85 -8.19
C ARG A 19 -0.37 -3.17 -6.83
N GLN A 20 0.78 -2.89 -6.23
CA GLN A 20 0.85 -2.29 -4.90
C GLN A 20 1.63 -0.97 -4.93
N ILE A 21 2.96 -1.04 -5.03
CA ILE A 21 3.83 0.12 -4.86
C ILE A 21 3.64 1.13 -5.99
N GLY A 22 3.66 0.71 -7.27
CA GLY A 22 3.57 1.64 -8.39
C GLY A 22 2.20 2.32 -8.51
N LEU A 23 1.11 1.67 -8.07
CA LEU A 23 -0.19 2.34 -7.95
C LEU A 23 -0.13 3.45 -6.89
N ALA A 24 0.44 3.15 -5.71
CA ALA A 24 0.60 4.13 -4.65
C ALA A 24 1.58 5.26 -5.04
N GLU A 25 2.62 4.99 -5.82
CA GLU A 25 3.54 6.00 -6.36
C GLU A 25 2.85 6.93 -7.34
N CYS A 26 2.05 6.37 -8.26
CA CYS A 26 1.29 7.15 -9.22
C CYS A 26 0.36 8.14 -8.49
N LEU A 27 -0.39 7.66 -7.51
CA LEU A 27 -1.24 8.48 -6.65
C LEU A 27 -0.41 9.48 -5.81
N GLY A 28 0.76 9.06 -5.34
CA GLY A 28 1.70 9.87 -4.57
C GLY A 28 2.15 11.12 -5.32
N ARG A 29 2.40 11.01 -6.63
CA ARG A 29 2.75 12.17 -7.47
C ARG A 29 1.64 13.22 -7.50
N HIS A 30 0.40 12.80 -7.72
CA HIS A 30 -0.78 13.67 -7.65
C HIS A 30 -0.98 14.25 -6.24
N PHE A 31 -0.72 13.45 -5.20
CA PHE A 31 -0.84 13.89 -3.81
C PHE A 31 0.22 14.94 -3.44
N GLU A 32 1.40 14.95 -4.04
CA GLU A 32 2.46 15.93 -3.74
C GLU A 32 2.28 17.24 -4.49
N ASP A 33 1.84 17.16 -5.76
CA ASP A 33 1.64 18.34 -6.60
C ASP A 33 0.55 19.26 -6.02
N LYS A 34 0.95 20.48 -5.63
CA LYS A 34 0.09 21.49 -4.99
C LYS A 34 -0.84 22.15 -5.98
N ASP A 35 -0.45 22.16 -7.25
CA ASP A 35 -1.18 22.79 -8.34
C ASP A 35 -2.04 21.77 -9.11
N ASP A 36 -2.02 20.50 -8.71
CA ASP A 36 -2.88 19.47 -9.26
C ASP A 36 -4.35 19.80 -8.96
N GLU A 37 -5.19 19.80 -10.00
CA GLU A 37 -6.64 20.03 -9.89
C GLU A 37 -7.45 18.74 -10.07
N THR A 38 -6.80 17.61 -10.28
CA THR A 38 -7.47 16.32 -10.36
C THR A 38 -7.95 15.86 -8.98
N PRO A 39 -8.98 14.99 -8.92
CA PRO A 39 -9.41 14.37 -7.67
C PRO A 39 -8.31 13.55 -6.98
N PHE A 40 -7.27 13.12 -7.71
CA PHE A 40 -6.19 12.29 -7.17
C PHE A 40 -5.29 13.02 -6.16
N LYS A 41 -5.35 14.35 -6.08
CA LYS A 41 -4.66 15.12 -5.03
C LYS A 41 -5.14 14.79 -3.61
N GLN A 42 -6.32 14.19 -3.47
CA GLN A 42 -6.93 13.76 -2.21
C GLN A 42 -6.75 12.25 -1.96
N SER A 43 -5.84 11.59 -2.67
CA SER A 43 -5.62 10.13 -2.62
C SER A 43 -4.90 9.63 -1.36
N GLY A 44 -4.63 10.49 -0.38
CA GLY A 44 -3.83 10.15 0.81
C GLY A 44 -4.31 8.91 1.57
N PHE A 45 -5.62 8.74 1.73
CA PHE A 45 -6.17 7.55 2.38
C PHE A 45 -6.01 6.27 1.54
N VAL A 46 -6.16 6.37 0.21
CA VAL A 46 -5.93 5.23 -0.70
C VAL A 46 -4.46 4.84 -0.71
N ILE A 47 -3.56 5.81 -0.75
CA ILE A 47 -2.12 5.56 -0.62
C ILE A 47 -1.84 4.83 0.70
N LEU A 48 -2.44 5.29 1.80
CA LEU A 48 -2.23 4.72 3.13
C LEU A 48 -2.76 3.28 3.27
N SER A 49 -3.91 2.96 2.66
CA SER A 49 -4.43 1.57 2.67
C SER A 49 -3.48 0.62 1.94
N ILE A 50 -2.95 1.03 0.79
CA ILE A 50 -2.01 0.25 -0.03
C ILE A 50 -0.67 0.09 0.69
N ALA A 51 -0.10 1.21 1.17
CA ALA A 51 1.20 1.26 1.82
C ALA A 51 1.19 0.49 3.15
N SER A 52 0.15 0.60 3.97
CA SER A 52 0.11 -0.09 5.27
C SER A 52 0.04 -1.61 5.18
N ALA A 53 -0.48 -2.16 4.07
CA ALA A 53 -0.48 -3.60 3.81
C ALA A 53 0.92 -4.16 3.51
N TYR A 54 1.85 -3.31 3.06
CA TYR A 54 3.21 -3.72 2.69
C TYR A 54 3.97 -4.35 3.84
N PHE A 55 3.92 -3.75 5.04
CA PHE A 55 4.72 -4.19 6.19
C PHE A 55 4.48 -5.65 6.56
N GLU A 56 3.23 -6.08 6.52
CA GLU A 56 2.87 -7.47 6.79
C GLU A 56 3.26 -8.39 5.65
N MET A 57 2.97 -7.99 4.40
CA MET A 57 3.30 -8.79 3.21
C MET A 57 4.81 -9.03 3.10
N ILE A 58 5.63 -7.98 3.17
CA ILE A 58 7.07 -8.12 2.96
C ILE A 58 7.71 -9.01 4.03
N GLN A 59 7.23 -8.93 5.28
CA GLN A 59 7.77 -9.74 6.35
C GLN A 59 7.49 -11.23 6.15
N GLN A 60 6.34 -11.60 5.59
CA GLN A 60 6.05 -13.00 5.23
C GLN A 60 7.08 -13.55 4.23
N PHE A 61 7.45 -12.75 3.22
CA PHE A 61 8.51 -13.13 2.28
C PHE A 61 9.91 -13.18 2.91
N ILE A 62 10.22 -12.24 3.82
CA ILE A 62 11.49 -12.23 4.55
C ILE A 62 11.63 -13.48 5.41
N ASP A 63 10.56 -13.93 6.06
CA ASP A 63 10.60 -15.10 6.95
C ASP A 63 10.41 -16.43 6.22
N GLY A 64 9.72 -16.41 5.08
CA GLY A 64 9.29 -17.63 4.39
C GLY A 64 8.10 -18.30 5.06
N GLU A 65 7.26 -17.53 5.76
CA GLU A 65 6.15 -18.01 6.57
C GLU A 65 4.88 -17.22 6.23
N GLU A 66 3.75 -17.91 6.07
CA GLU A 66 2.46 -17.23 5.94
C GLU A 66 1.94 -16.76 7.30
N SER A 67 1.08 -15.74 7.28
CA SER A 67 0.27 -15.38 8.43
C SER A 67 -0.83 -16.42 8.67
N ALA A 68 -0.46 -17.66 9.02
CA ALA A 68 -1.42 -18.71 9.31
C ALA A 68 -2.25 -18.35 10.55
N ARG A 69 -3.53 -18.73 10.52
CA ARG A 69 -4.41 -18.61 11.67
C ARG A 69 -4.25 -19.89 12.50
N GLU A 70 -3.32 -19.90 13.44
CA GLU A 70 -3.14 -21.06 14.32
C GLU A 70 -4.26 -21.08 15.37
N GLU A 71 -4.95 -22.22 15.48
CA GLU A 71 -5.90 -22.49 16.54
C GLU A 71 -5.13 -23.00 17.76
N ASN A 72 -5.07 -22.19 18.81
CA ASN A 72 -4.49 -22.59 20.08
C ASN A 72 -5.58 -22.55 21.16
N ASN A 73 -5.98 -23.73 21.65
CA ASN A 73 -7.03 -23.89 22.66
C ASN A 73 -8.37 -23.20 22.29
N GLY A 74 -8.82 -23.33 21.03
CA GLY A 74 -10.05 -22.71 20.54
C GLY A 74 -9.99 -21.19 20.37
N THR A 75 -8.82 -20.58 20.60
CA THR A 75 -8.57 -19.15 20.32
C THR A 75 -7.75 -19.03 19.06
N PHE A 76 -8.29 -18.30 18.09
CA PHE A 76 -7.57 -17.98 16.88
C PHE A 76 -6.65 -16.79 17.09
N ARG A 77 -5.34 -16.99 16.91
CA ARG A 77 -4.38 -15.88 16.91
C ARG A 77 -4.03 -15.53 15.47
N SER A 78 -4.19 -14.27 15.10
CA SER A 78 -3.62 -13.75 13.86
C SER A 78 -2.23 -13.20 14.15
N PHE A 79 -1.23 -13.72 13.45
CA PHE A 79 0.15 -13.21 13.51
C PHE A 79 0.35 -11.91 12.71
N SER A 80 -0.71 -11.35 12.12
CA SER A 80 -0.67 -10.09 11.34
C SER A 80 0.03 -8.96 12.11
N TRP A 81 -0.20 -8.87 13.41
CA TRP A 81 0.49 -7.93 14.28
C TRP A 81 2.02 -8.14 14.33
N ASP A 82 2.47 -9.39 14.45
CA ASP A 82 3.89 -9.70 14.57
C ASP A 82 4.64 -9.52 13.24
N PHE A 83 4.00 -9.87 12.11
CA PHE A 83 4.51 -9.57 10.79
C PHE A 83 4.57 -8.06 10.53
N PHE A 84 3.48 -7.34 10.79
CA PHE A 84 3.44 -5.88 10.66
C PHE A 84 4.52 -5.20 11.49
N LYS A 85 4.68 -5.61 12.76
CA LYS A 85 5.66 -5.01 13.67
C LYS A 85 7.08 -5.16 13.16
N ARG A 86 7.44 -6.35 12.68
CA ARG A 86 8.79 -6.63 12.19
C ARG A 86 9.05 -5.95 10.85
N GLY A 87 8.12 -6.04 9.91
CA GLY A 87 8.24 -5.34 8.63
C GLY A 87 8.30 -3.82 8.80
N PHE A 88 7.59 -3.26 9.78
CA PHE A 88 7.71 -1.85 10.13
C PHE A 88 9.12 -1.50 10.64
N LYS A 89 9.69 -2.31 11.54
CA LYS A 89 11.05 -2.09 12.04
C LYS A 89 12.10 -2.24 10.95
N ASP A 90 11.90 -3.13 9.99
CA ASP A 90 12.81 -3.34 8.87
C ASP A 90 12.82 -2.17 7.88
N VAL A 91 11.67 -1.50 7.69
CA VAL A 91 11.59 -0.25 6.90
C VAL A 91 12.23 0.94 7.63
N TYR A 92 12.22 0.95 8.98
CA TYR A 92 12.76 2.04 9.80
C TYR A 92 13.87 1.59 10.77
N PRO A 93 14.98 0.99 10.29
CA PRO A 93 15.95 0.28 11.14
C PRO A 93 16.79 1.20 12.05
N GLY A 94 16.84 2.51 11.75
CA GLY A 94 17.57 3.51 12.54
C GLY A 94 16.72 4.26 13.57
N GLN A 95 15.41 4.00 13.63
CA GLN A 95 14.49 4.73 14.50
C GLN A 95 14.13 3.89 15.73
N GLN A 96 14.21 4.50 16.91
CA GLN A 96 13.90 3.84 18.19
C GLN A 96 12.38 3.78 18.40
N TRP A 97 11.70 2.90 17.66
CA TRP A 97 10.27 2.67 17.77
C TRP A 97 9.95 1.71 18.92
N THR A 98 9.14 2.15 19.88
CA THR A 98 8.61 1.26 20.92
C THR A 98 7.52 0.36 20.36
N ASP A 99 7.37 -0.85 20.91
CA ASP A 99 6.32 -1.77 20.49
C ASP A 99 4.91 -1.16 20.67
N ASP A 100 4.73 -0.29 21.66
CA ASP A 100 3.45 0.43 21.87
C ASP A 100 3.20 1.51 20.81
N ALA A 101 4.24 2.22 20.37
CA ALA A 101 4.14 3.16 19.26
C ALA A 101 3.72 2.44 17.97
N ILE A 102 4.38 1.33 17.64
CA ILE A 102 4.05 0.52 16.46
C ILE A 102 2.65 -0.08 16.60
N ARG A 103 2.26 -0.52 17.80
CA ARG A 103 0.92 -1.06 18.07
C ARG A 103 -0.16 -0.02 17.86
N LYS A 104 0.12 1.22 18.27
CA LYS A 104 -0.78 2.35 18.02
C LYS A 104 -0.92 2.59 16.51
N ILE A 105 0.18 2.62 15.77
CA ILE A 105 0.16 2.76 14.30
C ILE A 105 -0.64 1.63 13.66
N TYR A 106 -0.36 0.37 14.01
CA TYR A 106 -1.10 -0.80 13.50
C TYR A 106 -2.61 -0.68 13.73
N LYS A 107 -3.03 -0.35 14.96
CA LYS A 107 -4.47 -0.25 15.31
C LYS A 107 -5.18 0.91 14.62
N ILE A 108 -4.50 2.05 14.47
CA ILE A 108 -5.10 3.28 13.94
C ILE A 108 -5.07 3.28 12.41
N VAL A 109 -3.92 2.91 11.83
CA VAL A 109 -3.68 2.92 10.39
C VAL A 109 -4.12 1.61 9.79
N ARG A 110 -3.41 0.50 10.04
CA ARG A 110 -3.68 -0.77 9.34
C ARG A 110 -5.08 -1.30 9.61
N CYS A 111 -5.47 -1.47 10.87
CA CYS A 111 -6.81 -1.95 11.22
C CYS A 111 -7.90 -0.92 10.89
N GLY A 112 -7.64 0.37 11.09
CA GLY A 112 -8.61 1.43 10.77
C GLY A 112 -8.94 1.45 9.29
N MET A 113 -7.91 1.50 8.43
CA MET A 113 -8.06 1.45 6.98
C MET A 113 -8.76 0.17 6.51
N TYR A 114 -8.41 -0.98 7.09
CA TYR A 114 -8.99 -2.26 6.68
C TYR A 114 -10.47 -2.41 7.06
N HIS A 115 -10.86 -1.97 8.27
CA HIS A 115 -12.24 -2.17 8.75
C HIS A 115 -13.18 -1.00 8.47
N GLY A 116 -12.67 0.22 8.37
CA GLY A 116 -13.48 1.44 8.24
C GLY A 116 -13.17 2.30 7.02
N GLY A 117 -12.18 1.92 6.21
CA GLY A 117 -11.73 2.73 5.07
C GLY A 117 -11.04 4.05 5.45
N MET A 118 -10.84 4.31 6.74
CA MET A 118 -10.22 5.52 7.27
C MET A 118 -9.40 5.24 8.54
N PRO A 119 -8.34 6.02 8.82
CA PRO A 119 -7.63 5.91 10.07
C PRO A 119 -8.51 6.31 11.25
N LYS A 120 -8.25 5.74 12.42
CA LYS A 120 -8.89 6.19 13.67
C LYS A 120 -8.37 7.59 14.09
N MET A 121 -9.08 8.24 15.02
CA MET A 121 -8.69 9.53 15.61
C MET A 121 -7.23 9.54 16.08
N GLY A 122 -6.56 10.69 15.87
CA GLY A 122 -5.14 10.89 16.21
C GLY A 122 -4.18 10.48 15.09
N CYS A 123 -4.65 10.41 13.84
CA CYS A 123 -3.85 10.26 12.64
C CYS A 123 -4.06 11.46 11.71
N HIS A 124 -2.97 12.11 11.31
CA HIS A 124 -2.97 13.27 10.43
C HIS A 124 -2.19 12.95 9.16
N LEU A 125 -2.78 13.27 8.01
CA LEU A 125 -2.16 13.12 6.71
C LEU A 125 -1.78 14.50 6.18
N SER A 126 -0.52 14.68 5.80
CA SER A 126 -0.07 15.90 5.14
C SER A 126 1.14 15.64 4.26
N ARG A 127 1.19 16.32 3.11
CA ARG A 127 2.35 16.36 2.22
C ARG A 127 3.54 17.15 2.80
N ASP A 128 3.31 17.97 3.83
CA ASP A 128 4.34 18.81 4.43
C ASP A 128 5.15 18.08 5.53
N PHE A 129 4.72 16.88 5.95
CA PHE A 129 5.54 16.07 6.86
C PHE A 129 6.75 15.49 6.13
N LYS A 130 7.93 15.55 6.75
CA LYS A 130 9.18 15.09 6.13
C LYS A 130 9.30 13.56 6.06
N PRO A 131 9.24 12.81 7.18
CA PRO A 131 9.26 11.36 7.12
C PRO A 131 7.89 10.81 6.69
N GLY A 132 7.88 9.62 6.10
CA GLY A 132 6.64 8.93 5.76
C GLY A 132 5.74 8.71 6.96
N ILE A 133 6.31 8.30 8.10
CA ILE A 133 5.61 8.16 9.38
C ILE A 133 6.46 8.76 10.51
N HIS A 134 5.84 9.56 11.38
CA HIS A 134 6.43 9.95 12.66
C HIS A 134 5.37 10.15 13.74
N LEU A 135 5.80 10.09 15.00
CA LEU A 135 4.96 10.44 16.15
C LEU A 135 5.30 11.85 16.63
N CYS A 136 4.26 12.67 16.79
CA CYS A 136 4.40 14.00 17.36
C CYS A 136 3.38 14.16 18.49
N ARG A 137 3.86 14.37 19.73
CA ARG A 137 3.00 14.59 20.92
C ARG A 137 1.92 13.51 21.11
N GLY A 138 2.24 12.26 20.72
CA GLY A 138 1.32 11.14 20.81
C GLY A 138 0.39 10.98 19.61
N GLU A 139 0.38 11.88 18.63
CA GLU A 139 -0.37 11.75 17.38
C GLU A 139 0.50 11.10 16.29
N ILE A 140 -0.15 10.41 15.35
CA ILE A 140 0.51 9.81 14.19
C ILE A 140 0.42 10.80 13.04
N HIS A 141 1.58 11.20 12.52
CA HIS A 141 1.67 12.07 11.37
C HIS A 141 2.24 11.29 10.19
N ILE A 142 1.54 11.32 9.06
CA ILE A 142 1.88 10.53 7.89
C ILE A 142 1.98 11.45 6.68
N ASN A 143 3.10 11.38 5.97
CA ASN A 143 3.18 11.83 4.58
C ASN A 143 2.99 10.60 3.68
N PRO A 144 1.82 10.44 3.05
CA PRO A 144 1.54 9.29 2.19
C PRO A 144 2.57 9.09 1.08
N ALA A 145 3.00 10.15 0.40
CA ALA A 145 3.95 10.03 -0.70
C ALA A 145 5.37 9.71 -0.22
N ALA A 146 5.81 10.32 0.90
CA ALA A 146 7.09 9.97 1.50
C ALA A 146 7.11 8.51 2.00
N LEU A 147 6.01 8.04 2.60
CA LEU A 147 5.86 6.65 3.04
C LEU A 147 6.02 5.67 1.87
N VAL A 148 5.42 5.98 0.71
CA VAL A 148 5.56 5.14 -0.48
C VAL A 148 7.02 5.08 -0.95
N ARG A 149 7.72 6.21 -0.99
CA ARG A 149 9.15 6.23 -1.35
C ARG A 149 10.00 5.38 -0.42
N GLU A 150 9.80 5.51 0.89
CA GLU A 150 10.53 4.74 1.91
C GLU A 150 10.27 3.23 1.76
N ILE A 151 9.01 2.84 1.51
CA ILE A 151 8.64 1.44 1.23
C ILE A 151 9.26 0.94 -0.08
N HIS A 152 9.26 1.75 -1.13
CA HIS A 152 9.85 1.38 -2.41
C HIS A 152 11.37 1.21 -2.31
N GLU A 153 12.05 2.10 -1.59
CA GLU A 153 13.48 1.96 -1.30
C GLU A 153 13.77 0.66 -0.54
N HIS A 154 13.03 0.39 0.53
CA HIS A 154 13.15 -0.86 1.27
C HIS A 154 12.89 -2.10 0.39
N PHE A 155 11.87 -2.05 -0.48
CA PHE A 155 11.57 -3.14 -1.40
C PHE A 155 12.71 -3.41 -2.39
N ASN A 156 13.30 -2.37 -2.97
CA ASN A 156 14.45 -2.52 -3.87
C ASN A 156 15.65 -3.15 -3.15
N ASN A 157 15.94 -2.67 -1.93
CA ASN A 157 16.99 -3.25 -1.09
C ASN A 157 16.72 -4.73 -0.76
N TYR A 158 15.47 -5.10 -0.48
CA TYR A 158 15.08 -6.48 -0.28
C TYR A 158 15.36 -7.33 -1.53
N ILE A 159 14.90 -6.89 -2.72
CA ILE A 159 15.12 -7.62 -3.98
C ILE A 159 16.61 -7.80 -4.26
N ASP A 160 17.42 -6.76 -4.07
CA ASP A 160 18.87 -6.87 -4.29
C ASP A 160 19.52 -7.83 -3.29
N SER A 161 19.02 -7.86 -2.05
CA SER A 161 19.51 -8.80 -1.04
C SER A 161 19.22 -10.27 -1.37
N LEU A 162 18.16 -10.58 -2.12
CA LEU A 162 17.84 -11.96 -2.54
C LEU A 162 18.91 -12.61 -3.41
N LYS A 163 19.76 -11.81 -4.07
CA LYS A 163 20.83 -12.31 -4.94
C LYS A 163 22.10 -12.69 -4.19
N VAL A 164 22.24 -12.22 -2.95
CA VAL A 164 23.48 -12.33 -2.17
C VAL A 164 23.29 -13.03 -0.82
N ASP A 165 22.07 -13.04 -0.28
CA ASP A 165 21.73 -13.67 0.99
C ASP A 165 20.96 -14.97 0.76
N ALA A 166 21.67 -16.10 0.86
CA ALA A 166 21.10 -17.43 0.63
C ALA A 166 19.94 -17.77 1.59
N LYS A 167 19.93 -17.22 2.81
CA LYS A 167 18.83 -17.46 3.76
C LYS A 167 17.58 -16.72 3.31
N LYS A 168 17.69 -15.43 2.95
CA LYS A 168 16.56 -14.67 2.41
C LYS A 168 16.04 -15.27 1.11
N GLN A 169 16.94 -15.76 0.26
CA GLN A 169 16.58 -16.46 -0.97
C GLN A 169 15.76 -17.73 -0.68
N ALA A 170 16.17 -18.55 0.27
CA ALA A 170 15.44 -19.76 0.67
C ALA A 170 14.05 -19.43 1.22
N ASN A 171 13.96 -18.43 2.10
CA ASN A 171 12.70 -17.95 2.66
C ASN A 171 11.75 -17.41 1.57
N PHE A 172 12.27 -16.61 0.64
CA PHE A 172 11.51 -16.12 -0.50
C PHE A 172 10.96 -17.27 -1.36
N VAL A 173 11.77 -18.28 -1.67
CA VAL A 173 11.34 -19.44 -2.45
C VAL A 173 10.22 -20.20 -1.74
N ALA A 174 10.35 -20.45 -0.44
CA ALA A 174 9.32 -21.08 0.37
C ALA A 174 8.00 -20.29 0.32
N MET A 175 8.06 -18.96 0.42
CA MET A 175 6.88 -18.12 0.32
C MET A 175 6.24 -18.15 -1.08
N CYS A 176 7.05 -18.18 -2.15
CA CYS A 176 6.54 -18.35 -3.52
C CYS A 176 5.80 -19.68 -3.70
N GLU A 177 6.26 -20.75 -3.06
CA GLU A 177 5.60 -22.07 -3.08
C GLU A 177 4.27 -22.02 -2.33
N ILE A 178 4.25 -21.44 -1.13
CA ILE A 178 3.02 -21.26 -0.34
C ILE A 178 1.96 -20.45 -1.12
N MET A 179 2.39 -19.39 -1.82
CA MET A 179 1.49 -18.52 -2.58
C MET A 179 1.15 -19.05 -3.99
N GLY A 180 1.71 -20.17 -4.42
CA GLY A 180 1.42 -20.75 -5.74
C GLY A 180 1.97 -19.95 -6.93
N PHE A 181 3.07 -19.19 -6.76
CA PHE A 181 3.65 -18.36 -7.84
C PHE A 181 4.13 -19.16 -9.06
N ASP A 182 4.38 -20.45 -8.89
CA ASP A 182 4.81 -21.36 -9.96
C ASP A 182 3.65 -21.88 -10.81
N ASP A 183 2.44 -21.90 -10.26
CA ASP A 183 1.24 -22.44 -10.92
C ASP A 183 0.58 -21.41 -11.85
N ASP A 184 0.87 -20.12 -11.63
CA ASP A 184 0.57 -19.04 -12.56
C ASP A 184 1.52 -19.11 -13.78
N VAL A 185 1.50 -20.23 -14.50
CA VAL A 185 1.78 -20.19 -15.93
C VAL A 185 0.68 -19.32 -16.50
N VAL A 186 0.95 -18.02 -16.60
CA VAL A 186 0.24 -17.10 -17.49
C VAL A 186 0.24 -17.79 -18.84
N SER A 187 -0.84 -18.52 -19.14
CA SER A 187 -1.20 -18.80 -20.50
C SER A 187 -1.22 -17.43 -21.14
N GLY A 188 -0.27 -17.20 -22.04
CA GLY A 188 -0.12 -15.96 -22.75
C GLY A 188 -1.31 -15.74 -23.67
N THR A 189 -2.49 -15.51 -23.11
CA THR A 189 -3.48 -14.65 -23.75
C THR A 189 -2.89 -13.27 -23.71
N HIS A 190 -2.03 -13.02 -24.71
CA HIS A 190 -1.88 -11.75 -25.38
C HIS A 190 -3.19 -10.96 -25.21
N CYS A 191 -3.17 -9.96 -24.33
CA CYS A 191 -4.04 -8.82 -24.53
C CYS A 191 -3.47 -8.04 -25.71
N ASP A 192 -3.58 -8.61 -26.90
CA ASP A 192 -3.68 -7.83 -28.12
C ASP A 192 -5.01 -7.09 -28.01
N THR A 193 -4.99 -5.91 -27.39
CA THR A 193 -5.96 -4.88 -27.68
C THR A 193 -5.49 -4.16 -28.95
N PRO A 194 -6.12 -4.39 -30.12
CA PRO A 194 -5.94 -3.48 -31.23
C PRO A 194 -6.69 -2.20 -30.89
N GLY A 195 -5.96 -1.10 -30.66
CA GLY A 195 -6.54 0.23 -30.53
C GLY A 195 -6.29 0.90 -29.19
N GLY A 196 -5.03 1.21 -28.89
CA GLY A 196 -4.70 2.31 -27.99
C GLY A 196 -5.07 3.63 -28.66
N THR A 197 -6.35 4.03 -28.56
CA THR A 197 -6.74 5.41 -28.84
C THR A 197 -6.28 6.25 -27.66
N ILE A 198 -5.24 7.04 -27.91
CA ILE A 198 -4.81 8.16 -27.08
C ILE A 198 -6.04 9.02 -26.82
N PHE A 199 -6.42 9.18 -25.55
CA PHE A 199 -7.39 10.18 -25.13
C PHE A 199 -6.78 11.56 -25.40
N THR A 200 -7.00 12.11 -26.60
CA THR A 200 -6.92 13.55 -26.82
C THR A 200 -8.21 14.16 -26.31
N THR A 201 -8.17 14.83 -25.18
CA THR A 201 -9.26 15.67 -24.69
C THR A 201 -9.34 16.93 -25.55
N THR A 202 -10.11 16.86 -26.63
CA THR A 202 -10.57 18.06 -27.33
C THR A 202 -11.75 18.62 -26.53
N THR A 203 -11.53 19.74 -25.85
CA THR A 203 -12.58 20.52 -25.21
C THR A 203 -13.46 21.16 -26.29
N SER A 204 -14.64 20.57 -26.56
CA SER A 204 -15.73 21.26 -27.24
C SER A 204 -16.84 21.51 -26.24
N ASN A 205 -16.98 22.77 -25.87
CA ASN A 205 -18.07 23.35 -25.10
C ASN A 205 -19.32 23.46 -26.00
N PRO A 206 -20.51 22.98 -25.59
CA PRO A 206 -21.76 23.50 -26.10
C PRO A 206 -22.53 24.16 -24.96
N HIS A 207 -22.50 25.49 -24.93
CA HIS A 207 -23.57 26.27 -24.33
C HIS A 207 -24.88 25.98 -25.06
N ALA A 208 -25.90 25.54 -24.33
CA ALA A 208 -27.29 25.80 -24.65
C ALA A 208 -27.96 26.39 -23.38
N PRO A 209 -28.74 27.47 -23.50
CA PRO A 209 -29.38 28.13 -22.36
C PRO A 209 -30.74 27.51 -22.07
N GLY A 210 -31.12 27.36 -20.79
CA GLY A 210 -32.55 27.28 -20.48
C GLY A 210 -33.03 26.48 -19.26
N ASP A 211 -32.20 26.00 -18.34
CA ASP A 211 -32.72 25.37 -17.12
C ASP A 211 -32.50 26.27 -15.89
N GLU A 212 -33.62 26.72 -15.31
CA GLU A 212 -33.66 27.45 -14.04
C GLU A 212 -33.14 26.58 -12.89
N PRO A 213 -32.43 27.15 -11.90
CA PRO A 213 -31.91 26.39 -10.78
C PRO A 213 -33.03 25.95 -9.83
N MET A 214 -33.10 24.64 -9.55
CA MET A 214 -33.86 24.09 -8.42
C MET A 214 -33.37 24.71 -7.11
N SER A 215 -34.26 25.43 -6.42
CA SER A 215 -34.08 25.85 -5.04
C SER A 215 -34.22 24.65 -4.10
N TRP A 216 -33.18 24.32 -3.35
CA TRP A 216 -33.28 23.41 -2.22
C TRP A 216 -33.64 24.21 -0.98
N HIS A 217 -34.87 24.06 -0.50
CA HIS A 217 -35.22 24.48 0.86
C HIS A 217 -34.81 23.37 1.84
N VAL A 218 -33.94 23.73 2.77
CA VAL A 218 -33.61 22.92 3.94
C VAL A 218 -34.52 23.43 5.06
N GLU A 219 -35.52 22.64 5.44
CA GLU A 219 -36.23 22.84 6.71
C GLU A 219 -35.34 22.29 7.82
N THR A 220 -34.90 23.18 8.71
CA THR A 220 -34.27 22.80 9.98
C THR A 220 -35.37 22.69 11.02
N GLU A 221 -35.66 21.47 11.49
CA GLU A 221 -36.33 21.28 12.78
C GLU A 221 -35.30 21.50 13.90
N GLU A 222 -35.58 22.49 14.75
CA GLU A 222 -34.86 22.70 16.01
C GLU A 222 -35.22 21.58 17.00
N VAL A 223 -34.19 21.07 17.70
CA VAL A 223 -34.31 20.27 18.93
C VAL A 223 -33.72 21.08 20.07
#